data_AF-A0A9D8NXE4-F1
#
_entry.id   AF-A0A9D8NXE4-F1
#
_cell.length_a   1.000
_cell.length_b   1.000
_cell.length_c   1.000
_cell.angle_alpha   90.00
_cell.angle_beta   90.00
_cell.angle_gamma   90.00
#
_symmetry.space_group_name_H-M   'P 1'
#
loop_
_entity.id
_entity.type
_entity.pdbx_description
1 polymer ?
#
loop_
_entity_poly.entity_id
_entity_poly.type
_entity_poly.pdbx_seq_one_letter_code
_entity_poly.pdbx_strand_id
1 'polypeptide(L)' 'MDQESSPSPSATFDPRLLINLGLFLLTFFTATVAGVQWKNLDAFELRYFHHGLEYSIAILFVLGAHEFGH' A
#
# COMPACT_ATOMS: atom_id res chain seq x y z
N MET A 1 -29.35 10.02 41.26
CA MET A 1 -29.57 8.95 40.26
C MET A 1 -28.67 9.34 39.12
N ASP A 2 -27.39 9.05 39.33
CA ASP A 2 -26.31 9.77 38.67
C ASP A 2 -25.90 8.91 37.49
N GLN A 3 -26.29 9.34 36.30
CA GLN A 3 -25.89 8.68 35.07
C GLN A 3 -24.38 8.84 34.89
N GLU A 4 -23.65 7.77 35.17
CA GLU A 4 -22.25 7.63 34.76
C GLU A 4 -22.22 7.51 33.23
N SER A 5 -21.99 8.64 32.57
CA SER A 5 -21.82 8.70 31.11
C SER A 5 -20.52 7.99 30.74
N SER A 6 -20.63 6.75 30.30
CA SER A 6 -19.52 5.93 29.81
C SER A 6 -18.76 6.66 28.69
N PRO A 7 -17.41 6.70 28.73
CA PRO A 7 -16.62 7.39 27.71
C PRO A 7 -16.78 6.70 26.34
N SER A 8 -17.09 7.48 25.32
CA SER A 8 -17.12 7.03 23.93
C SER A 8 -15.69 6.71 23.46
N PRO A 9 -15.45 5.57 22.79
CA PRO A 9 -14.14 5.29 22.20
C PRO A 9 -13.84 6.32 21.11
N SER A 10 -12.92 7.25 21.36
CA SER A 10 -12.32 8.04 20.28
C SER A 10 -11.37 7.13 19.52
N ALA A 11 -11.67 6.85 18.25
CA ALA A 11 -10.79 6.09 17.39
C ALA A 11 -9.46 6.83 17.23
N THR A 12 -8.46 6.43 18.01
CA THR A 12 -7.09 6.95 17.92
C THR A 12 -6.35 6.12 16.87
N PHE A 13 -5.92 6.75 15.79
CA PHE A 13 -5.11 6.09 14.77
C PHE A 13 -3.66 6.01 15.23
N ASP A 14 -3.07 4.83 15.13
CA ASP A 14 -1.65 4.64 15.41
C ASP A 14 -0.79 5.32 14.33
N PRO A 15 0.11 6.26 14.68
CA PRO A 15 0.97 6.94 13.70
C PRO A 15 1.83 5.97 12.88
N ARG A 16 2.19 4.83 13.49
CA ARG A 16 2.94 3.74 12.83
C ARG A 16 2.13 3.06 11.74
N LEU A 17 0.84 2.87 11.95
CA LEU A 17 -0.04 2.32 10.93
C LEU A 17 -0.13 3.27 9.72
N LEU A 18 -0.25 4.57 10.00
CA LEU A 18 -0.38 5.59 8.96
C LEU A 18 0.89 5.70 8.11
N ILE A 19 2.08 5.68 8.72
CA ILE A 19 3.35 5.70 7.97
C ILE A 19 3.57 4.40 7.18
N ASN A 20 3.27 3.23 7.76
CA ASN A 20 3.42 1.94 7.07
C ASN A 20 2.47 1.84 5.88
N LEU A 21 1.22 2.29 6.04
CA LEU A 21 0.26 2.35 4.94
C LEU A 21 0.74 3.32 3.85
N GLY A 22 1.26 4.49 4.23
CA GLY A 22 1.84 5.44 3.27
C GLY A 22 3.01 4.85 2.48
N LEU A 23 3.94 4.18 3.18
CA LEU A 23 5.08 3.50 2.55
C LEU A 23 4.61 2.36 1.64
N PHE A 24 3.62 1.57 2.06
CA PHE A 24 3.07 0.50 1.25
C PHE A 24 2.46 1.03 -0.06
N LEU A 25 1.66 2.09 0.01
CA LEU A 25 1.06 2.73 -1.17
C LEU A 25 2.14 3.32 -2.10
N LEU A 26 3.17 3.94 -1.54
CA LEU A 26 4.30 4.47 -2.31
C LEU A 26 5.07 3.34 -3.02
N THR A 27 5.34 2.23 -2.33
CA THR A 27 5.98 1.05 -2.90
C THR A 27 5.12 0.44 -4.00
N PHE A 28 3.82 0.25 -3.78
CA PHE A 28 2.91 -0.26 -4.79
C PHE A 28 2.88 0.63 -6.04
N PHE A 29 2.80 1.95 -5.86
CA PHE A 29 2.79 2.91 -6.95
C PHE A 29 4.09 2.87 -7.76
N THR A 30 5.24 2.97 -7.09
CA THR A 30 6.55 2.96 -7.75
C THR A 30 6.83 1.62 -8.44
N ALA A 31 6.43 0.49 -7.85
CA ALA A 31 6.51 -0.81 -8.48
C ALA A 31 5.63 -0.89 -9.74
N THR A 32 4.44 -0.27 -9.72
CA THR A 32 3.56 -0.23 -10.90
C THR A 32 4.21 0.56 -12.03
N VAL A 33 4.77 1.74 -11.74
CA VAL A 33 5.52 2.56 -12.72
C VAL A 33 6.71 1.78 -13.29
N ALA A 34 7.48 1.11 -12.43
CA ALA A 34 8.59 0.27 -12.87
C ALA A 34 8.14 -0.89 -13.78
N GLY A 35 6.98 -1.49 -13.49
CA GLY A 35 6.37 -2.52 -14.32
C GLY A 35 5.97 -2.02 -15.71
N VAL A 36 5.41 -0.81 -15.81
CA VAL A 36 5.12 -0.17 -17.11
C VAL A 36 6.40 0.04 -17.90
N GLN A 37 7.44 0.56 -17.25
CA GLN A 37 8.74 0.78 -17.88
C GLN A 37 9.41 -0.53 -18.32
N TRP A 38 9.24 -1.61 -17.56
CA TRP A 38 9.74 -2.96 -17.91
C TRP A 38 9.12 -3.47 -19.22
N LYS A 39 7.87 -3.08 -19.52
CA LYS A 39 7.20 -3.38 -20.79
C LYS A 39 7.61 -2.44 -21.93
N ASN A 40 8.56 -1.54 -21.69
CA ASN A 40 9.01 -0.53 -22.65
C ASN A 40 7.88 0.40 -23.12
N LEU A 41 6.91 0.63 -22.23
CA LEU A 41 5.80 1.57 -22.40
C LEU A 41 6.12 2.89 -21.67
N ASP A 42 5.42 3.96 -22.04
CA ASP A 42 5.58 5.25 -21.37
C ASP A 42 5.03 5.18 -19.93
N ALA A 43 5.95 5.25 -18.95
CA ALA A 43 5.64 5.13 -17.53
C ALA A 43 4.96 6.38 -16.94
N PHE A 44 4.89 7.48 -17.68
CA PHE A 44 4.16 8.69 -17.29
C PHE A 44 2.75 8.76 -17.89
N GLU A 45 2.41 7.81 -18.76
CA GLU A 45 1.10 7.70 -19.36
C GLU A 45 0.18 6.81 -18.50
N LEU A 46 -0.82 7.44 -17.87
CA LEU A 46 -1.78 6.80 -16.97
C LEU A 46 -2.52 5.62 -17.62
N ARG A 47 -2.74 5.67 -18.94
CA ARG A 47 -3.39 4.57 -19.67
C ARG A 47 -2.61 3.26 -19.57
N TYR A 48 -1.30 3.28 -19.41
CA TYR A 48 -0.47 2.07 -19.35
C TYR A 48 -0.28 1.50 -17.95
N PHE A 49 -0.74 2.17 -16.90
CA PHE A 49 -0.53 1.73 -15.50
C PHE A 49 -1.09 0.33 -15.22
N HIS A 50 -2.16 -0.07 -15.91
CA HIS A 50 -2.70 -1.42 -15.79
C HIS A 50 -1.70 -2.51 -16.21
N HIS A 51 -0.77 -2.22 -17.14
CA HIS A 51 0.32 -3.14 -17.50
C HIS A 51 1.38 -3.27 -16.40
N GLY A 52 1.50 -2.28 -15.51
CA GLY A 52 2.40 -2.32 -14.36
C GLY A 52 1.87 -3.12 -13.18
N LEU A 53 0.55 -3.34 -13.12
CA LEU A 53 -0.12 -4.02 -11.99
C LEU A 53 0.33 -5.47 -11.83
N GLU A 54 0.53 -6.19 -12.94
CA GLU A 54 1.04 -7.57 -12.88
C GLU A 54 2.40 -7.64 -12.17
N TYR A 55 3.28 -6.68 -12.43
CA TYR A 55 4.60 -6.61 -11.82
C TYR A 55 4.53 -6.18 -10.35
N SER A 56 3.75 -5.14 -10.04
CA SER A 56 3.64 -4.64 -8.66
C SER A 56 2.97 -5.64 -7.72
N ILE A 57 1.96 -6.37 -8.20
CA ILE A 57 1.33 -7.45 -7.42
C ILE A 57 2.32 -8.59 -7.20
N ALA A 58 3.04 -9.03 -8.25
CA ALA A 58 4.00 -10.12 -8.12
C ALA A 58 5.11 -9.80 -7.11
N ILE A 59 5.69 -8.59 -7.18
CA ILE A 59 6.80 -8.22 -6.28
C ILE A 59 6.35 -7.99 -4.84
N LEU A 60 5.16 -7.40 -4.63
CA LEU A 60 4.59 -7.26 -3.29
C LEU A 60 4.19 -8.60 -2.69
N PHE A 61 3.74 -9.55 -3.50
CA PHE A 61 3.47 -10.91 -3.05
C PHE A 61 4.77 -11.59 -2.57
N VAL A 62 5.85 -11.47 -3.35
CA VAL A 62 7.17 -12.02 -2.96
C VAL A 62 7.69 -11.36 -1.68
N LEU A 63 7.60 -10.03 -1.58
CA LEU A 63 7.99 -9.30 -0.36
C LEU A 63 7.14 -9.71 0.84
N GLY A 64 5.82 -9.83 0.67
CA GLY A 64 4.93 -10.32 1.71
C GLY A 64 5.32 -11.73 2.16
N ALA A 65 5.50 -12.66 1.23
CA ALA A 65 5.94 -14.02 1.52
C ALA A 65 7.33 -14.07 2.20
N HIS A 66 8.23 -13.17 1.84
CA HIS A 66 9.55 -13.03 2.47
C HIS A 66 9.42 -12.67 3.96
N GLU A 67 8.57 -11.70 4.29
CA GLU A 67 8.30 -11.30 5.68
C GLU A 67 7.55 -12.38 6.48
N PHE A 68 6.72 -13.21 5.83
CA PHE A 68 6.08 -14.36 6.49
C PHE A 68 7.02 -15.55 6.72
N GLY A 69 8.14 -15.61 5.99
CA GLY A 69 9.12 -16.68 6.08
C GLY A 69 10.25 -16.44 7.08
N HIS A 70 10.29 -15.25 7.67
CA HIS A 70 11.24 -14.85 8.72
C HIS A 70 10.61 -15.04 10.10
#